data_AF-A0AA48LZ72-F1
#
_entry.id   AF-A0AA48LZ72-F1
#
_cell.length_a   1.000
_cell.length_b   1.000
_cell.length_c   1.000
_cell.angle_alpha   90.00
_cell.angle_beta   90.00
_cell.angle_gamma   90.00
#
_symmetry.space_group_name_H-M   'P 1'
#
loop_
_entity.id
_entity.type
_entity.pdbx_description
1 polymer ?
#
loop_
_entity_poly.entity_id
_entity_poly.type
_entity_poly.pdbx_seq_one_letter_code
_entity_poly.pdbx_strand_id
1 'polypeptide(L)'
;MTDKRILANRVALAEMLRQQWFVTCPDHMTPDDVLQPEFWAHVASRFRPYDEVTVGNDACAWRLHLCVADVWSAGVRMIELSRAELAGALEKSTEEANGLRIMWRGPNARWSVLDAAGQVLQSGFAKKEDALAQTINAA
;
A
#
# COMPACT_ATOMS: atom_id res chain seq x y z
N MET A 1 -46.94 9.70 -7.53
CA MET A 1 -46.01 8.83 -6.77
C MET A 1 -45.13 8.11 -7.77
N THR A 2 -43.83 8.40 -7.80
CA THR A 2 -42.88 7.70 -8.68
C THR A 2 -42.76 6.25 -8.23
N ASP A 3 -42.84 5.30 -9.17
CA ASP A 3 -42.61 3.88 -8.87
C ASP A 3 -41.21 3.72 -8.22
N LYS A 4 -41.17 3.10 -7.04
CA LYS A 4 -39.96 2.95 -6.21
C LYS A 4 -39.25 1.62 -6.45
N ARG A 5 -39.61 0.87 -7.49
CA ARG A 5 -39.03 -0.44 -7.81
C ARG A 5 -37.72 -0.28 -8.60
N ILE A 6 -36.74 -1.13 -8.30
CA ILE A 6 -35.50 -1.23 -9.08
C ILE A 6 -35.76 -1.99 -10.38
N LEU A 7 -35.10 -1.58 -11.46
CA LEU A 7 -35.15 -2.31 -12.73
C LEU A 7 -34.27 -3.55 -12.65
N ALA A 8 -34.73 -4.68 -13.19
CA ALA A 8 -34.00 -5.95 -13.15
C ALA A 8 -32.59 -5.85 -13.76
N ASN A 9 -32.40 -5.03 -14.81
CA ASN A 9 -31.10 -4.81 -15.45
C ASN A 9 -30.10 -3.98 -14.62
N ARG A 10 -30.53 -3.41 -13.48
CA ARG A 10 -29.65 -2.72 -12.53
C ARG A 10 -29.13 -3.63 -11.42
N VAL A 11 -29.44 -4.92 -11.51
CA VAL A 11 -28.95 -5.95 -10.59
C VAL A 11 -28.05 -6.89 -11.39
N ALA A 12 -26.78 -6.96 -11.00
CA ALA A 12 -25.83 -7.92 -11.55
C ALA A 12 -24.86 -8.36 -10.45
N LEU A 13 -24.09 -9.41 -10.75
CA LEU A 13 -23.01 -9.87 -9.88
C LEU A 13 -22.01 -8.74 -9.64
N ALA A 14 -21.64 -8.53 -8.38
CA ALA A 14 -20.75 -7.45 -8.01
C ALA A 14 -19.38 -7.62 -8.69
N GLU A 15 -18.88 -8.85 -8.77
CA GLU A 15 -17.61 -9.21 -9.40
C GLU A 15 -17.52 -8.83 -10.88
N MET A 16 -18.66 -8.65 -11.55
CA MET A 16 -18.72 -8.20 -12.94
C MET A 16 -18.77 -6.67 -13.08
N LEU A 17 -19.26 -5.96 -12.05
CA LEU A 17 -19.51 -4.52 -12.10
C LEU A 17 -18.43 -3.70 -11.41
N ARG A 18 -17.87 -4.20 -10.31
CA ARG A 18 -16.86 -3.51 -9.50
C ARG A 18 -15.55 -4.27 -9.47
N GLN A 19 -14.45 -3.54 -9.38
CA GLN A 19 -13.12 -4.09 -9.20
C GLN A 19 -12.65 -3.92 -7.76
N GLN A 20 -11.80 -4.85 -7.32
CA GLN A 20 -11.10 -4.77 -6.04
C GLN A 20 -9.61 -4.57 -6.29
N TRP A 21 -9.10 -3.44 -5.81
CA TRP A 21 -7.72 -3.03 -5.99
C TRP A 21 -6.94 -3.13 -4.69
N PHE A 22 -5.66 -3.46 -4.80
CA PHE A 22 -4.71 -3.31 -3.70
C PHE A 22 -3.57 -2.39 -4.15
N VAL A 23 -3.28 -1.38 -3.33
CA VAL A 23 -2.27 -0.36 -3.60
C VAL A 23 -1.30 -0.31 -2.44
N THR A 24 -0.01 -0.41 -2.74
CA THR A 24 1.04 -0.21 -1.74
C THR A 24 1.63 1.18 -1.91
N CYS A 25 1.62 1.97 -0.85
CA CYS A 25 2.21 3.30 -0.82
C CYS A 25 3.57 3.33 -0.10
N PRO A 26 4.45 4.27 -0.45
CA PRO A 26 5.71 4.47 0.27
C PRO A 26 5.49 4.90 1.73
N ASP A 27 6.46 4.59 2.60
CA ASP A 27 6.39 4.85 4.05
C ASP A 27 6.23 6.32 4.47
N HIS A 28 6.62 7.26 3.60
CA HIS A 28 6.51 8.69 3.89
C HIS A 28 5.11 9.26 3.62
N MET A 29 4.21 8.47 3.02
CA MET A 29 2.84 8.87 2.73
C MET A 29 1.95 8.62 3.94
N THR A 30 1.12 9.59 4.27
CA THR A 30 0.12 9.46 5.33
C THR A 30 -1.21 8.97 4.76
N PRO A 31 -2.09 8.41 5.60
CA PRO A 31 -3.46 8.10 5.19
C PRO A 31 -4.21 9.29 4.58
N ASP A 32 -3.94 10.51 5.06
CA ASP A 32 -4.64 11.72 4.62
C ASP A 32 -4.15 12.22 3.24
N ASP A 33 -2.89 11.94 2.89
CA ASP A 33 -2.35 12.18 1.53
C ASP A 33 -3.06 11.29 0.50
N VAL A 34 -3.34 10.04 0.88
CA VAL A 34 -4.03 9.06 0.01
C VAL A 34 -5.48 9.46 -0.25
N LEU A 35 -6.10 10.25 0.61
CA LEU A 35 -7.46 10.75 0.39
C LEU A 35 -7.50 11.97 -0.56
N GLN A 36 -6.35 12.58 -0.87
CA GLN A 36 -6.30 13.69 -1.82
C GLN A 36 -6.55 13.20 -3.26
N PRO A 37 -7.46 13.82 -4.03
CA PRO A 37 -7.75 13.35 -5.37
C PRO A 37 -6.56 13.35 -6.34
N GLU A 38 -5.66 14.31 -6.19
CA GLU A 38 -4.47 14.49 -7.03
C GLU A 38 -3.47 13.34 -6.85
N PHE A 39 -3.46 12.69 -5.68
CA PHE A 39 -2.65 11.50 -5.42
C PHE A 39 -2.90 10.41 -6.48
N TRP A 40 -4.15 10.29 -6.93
CA TRP A 40 -4.59 9.26 -7.87
C TRP A 40 -4.55 9.69 -9.33
N ALA A 41 -4.20 10.95 -9.64
CA ALA A 41 -4.33 11.52 -10.98
C ALA A 41 -3.64 10.67 -12.06
N HIS A 42 -2.44 10.14 -11.75
CA HIS A 42 -1.63 9.33 -12.66
C HIS A 42 -2.21 7.93 -12.95
N VAL A 43 -3.16 7.45 -12.14
CA VAL A 43 -3.81 6.14 -12.27
C VAL A 43 -5.33 6.24 -12.39
N ALA A 44 -5.89 7.46 -12.52
CA ALA A 44 -7.32 7.71 -12.51
C ALA A 44 -8.09 6.88 -13.56
N SER A 45 -7.50 6.68 -14.73
CA SER A 45 -8.09 5.90 -15.84
C SER A 45 -8.32 4.42 -15.54
N ARG A 46 -7.74 3.89 -14.46
CA ARG A 46 -7.93 2.50 -14.03
C ARG A 46 -9.18 2.29 -13.19
N PHE A 47 -9.69 3.36 -12.58
CA PHE A 47 -10.78 3.29 -11.62
C PHE A 47 -12.12 3.57 -12.26
N ARG A 48 -13.17 3.00 -11.66
CA ARG A 48 -14.56 3.33 -11.93
C ARG A 48 -15.28 3.63 -10.62
N PRO A 49 -16.34 4.46 -10.64
CA PRO A 49 -17.18 4.66 -9.47
C PRO A 49 -17.65 3.32 -8.89
N TYR A 50 -17.65 3.22 -7.56
CA TYR A 50 -17.95 2.04 -6.75
C TYR A 50 -16.91 0.91 -6.76
N ASP A 51 -15.76 1.08 -7.41
CA ASP A 51 -14.60 0.20 -7.17
C ASP A 51 -14.15 0.30 -5.71
N GLU A 52 -13.67 -0.82 -5.16
CA GLU A 52 -13.06 -0.87 -3.84
C GLU A 52 -11.54 -0.84 -3.95
N VAL A 53 -10.90 -0.02 -3.13
CA VAL A 53 -9.44 0.11 -3.10
C VAL A 53 -8.95 -0.12 -1.69
N THR A 54 -8.14 -1.15 -1.49
CA THR A 54 -7.37 -1.31 -0.26
C THR A 54 -6.01 -0.65 -0.44
N VAL A 55 -5.62 0.20 0.50
CA VAL A 55 -4.29 0.83 0.52
C VAL A 55 -3.56 0.42 1.79
N GLY A 56 -2.29 0.06 1.68
CA GLY A 56 -1.39 -0.09 2.82
C GLY A 56 -0.03 0.54 2.51
N ASN A 57 0.77 0.81 3.52
CA ASN A 57 2.15 1.24 3.31
C ASN A 57 3.13 0.06 3.31
N ASP A 58 4.34 0.28 2.79
CA ASP A 58 5.40 -0.73 2.77
C ASP A 58 5.74 -1.25 4.19
N ALA A 59 5.72 -0.38 5.21
CA ALA A 59 5.96 -0.76 6.60
C ALA A 59 4.79 -1.52 7.27
N CYS A 60 3.67 -1.75 6.58
CA CYS A 60 2.46 -2.37 7.13
C CYS A 60 1.97 -1.72 8.44
N ALA A 61 2.14 -0.40 8.59
CA ALA A 61 1.77 0.34 9.79
C ALA A 61 0.27 0.70 9.81
N TRP A 62 -0.34 0.89 8.65
CA TRP A 62 -1.76 1.19 8.53
C TRP A 62 -2.34 0.58 7.26
N ARG A 63 -3.66 0.42 7.27
CA ARG A 63 -4.43 -0.04 6.13
C ARG A 63 -5.71 0.76 5.99
N LEU A 64 -5.98 1.26 4.79
CA LEU A 64 -7.23 1.90 4.40
C LEU A 64 -8.04 0.98 3.50
N HIS A 65 -9.36 1.02 3.65
CA HIS A 65 -10.32 0.51 2.69
C HIS A 65 -11.15 1.67 2.19
N LEU A 66 -11.11 1.89 0.87
CA LEU A 66 -11.67 3.05 0.20
C LEU A 66 -12.69 2.60 -0.85
N CYS A 67 -13.65 3.47 -1.13
CA CYS A 67 -14.58 3.36 -2.25
C CYS A 67 -14.36 4.53 -3.21
N VAL A 68 -14.29 4.23 -4.50
CA VAL A 68 -14.21 5.26 -5.55
C VAL A 68 -15.58 5.94 -5.67
N ALA A 69 -15.67 7.23 -5.34
CA ALA A 69 -16.91 8.00 -5.51
C ALA A 69 -17.02 8.66 -6.88
N ASP A 70 -15.91 9.22 -7.39
CA ASP A 70 -15.89 9.92 -8.68
C ASP A 70 -14.49 9.87 -9.32
N VAL A 71 -14.44 9.94 -10.65
CA VAL A 71 -13.21 9.82 -11.45
C VAL A 71 -13.22 10.86 -12.57
N TRP A 72 -12.16 11.65 -12.66
CA TRP A 72 -11.92 12.59 -13.77
C TRP A 72 -10.46 12.51 -14.23
N SER A 73 -10.12 13.25 -15.30
CA SER A 73 -8.79 13.18 -15.93
C SER A 73 -7.63 13.55 -15.02
N ALA A 74 -7.89 14.30 -13.94
CA ALA A 74 -6.87 14.85 -13.05
C ALA A 74 -6.99 14.35 -11.60
N GLY A 75 -7.85 13.36 -11.32
CA GLY A 75 -8.00 12.88 -9.96
C GLY A 75 -9.12 11.88 -9.76
N VAL A 76 -9.13 11.31 -8.55
CA VAL A 76 -10.14 10.35 -8.11
C VAL A 76 -10.59 10.73 -6.72
N ARG A 77 -11.89 10.95 -6.54
CA ARG A 77 -12.45 11.18 -5.21
C ARG A 77 -12.67 9.84 -4.52
N MET A 78 -11.91 9.59 -3.46
CA MET A 78 -12.03 8.41 -2.61
C MET A 78 -12.89 8.72 -1.38
N ILE A 79 -13.67 7.74 -0.93
CA ILE A 79 -14.38 7.76 0.35
C ILE A 79 -13.80 6.67 1.23
N GLU A 80 -13.37 7.05 2.44
CA GLU A 80 -12.91 6.10 3.43
C GLU A 80 -14.08 5.25 3.95
N LEU A 81 -13.98 3.93 3.79
CA LEU A 81 -14.91 2.96 4.37
C LEU A 81 -14.44 2.47 5.73
N SER A 82 -13.14 2.22 5.86
CA SER A 82 -12.51 1.86 7.13
C SER A 82 -11.01 2.14 7.14
N ARG A 83 -10.48 2.34 8.34
CA ARG A 83 -9.05 2.51 8.62
C ARG A 83 -8.67 1.58 9.77
N ALA A 84 -7.55 0.89 9.60
CA ALA A 84 -6.94 0.06 10.63
C ALA A 84 -5.50 0.51 10.86
N GLU A 85 -5.20 0.93 12.09
CA GLU A 85 -3.83 1.08 12.55
C GLU A 85 -3.29 -0.32 12.88
N LEU A 86 -2.32 -0.76 12.09
CA LEU A 86 -1.66 -2.02 12.27
C LEU A 86 -0.47 -1.76 13.19
N ALA A 87 -0.73 -1.73 14.50
CA ALA A 87 0.30 -1.57 15.53
C ALA A 87 1.46 -2.52 15.22
N GLY A 88 2.63 -1.94 14.92
CA GLY A 88 3.70 -2.56 14.15
C GLY A 88 4.00 -4.00 14.55
N ALA A 89 3.66 -4.94 13.67
CA ALA A 89 4.21 -6.30 13.71
C ALA A 89 5.59 -6.33 13.05
N LEU A 90 6.48 -5.44 13.48
CA LEU A 90 7.91 -5.57 13.33
C LEU A 90 8.50 -5.09 14.65
N GLU A 91 8.64 -6.04 15.60
CA GLU A 91 9.94 -6.17 16.24
C GLU A 91 10.96 -6.08 15.11
N LYS A 92 11.54 -4.88 14.95
CA LYS A 92 12.65 -4.64 14.05
C LYS A 92 13.69 -5.67 14.47
N SER A 93 13.86 -6.73 13.70
CA SER A 93 14.98 -7.65 13.82
C SER A 93 16.21 -6.88 13.33
N THR A 94 16.58 -5.88 14.12
CA THR A 94 17.79 -5.07 14.00
C THR A 94 18.89 -5.95 14.53
N GLU A 95 19.26 -6.98 13.78
CA GLU A 95 20.52 -7.64 14.01
C GLU A 95 21.59 -6.72 13.45
N GLU A 96 22.36 -6.12 14.36
CA GLU A 96 23.57 -5.39 14.04
C GLU A 96 24.67 -6.42 13.80
N ALA A 97 24.89 -6.78 12.53
CA ALA A 97 26.04 -7.56 12.12
C ALA A 97 27.06 -6.58 11.53
N ASN A 98 28.26 -6.50 12.12
CA ASN A 98 29.35 -5.64 11.64
C ASN A 98 29.00 -4.14 11.50
N GLY A 99 28.12 -3.60 12.36
CA GLY A 99 27.70 -2.19 12.31
C GLY A 99 26.65 -1.87 11.23
N LEU A 100 26.20 -2.86 10.47
CA LEU A 100 25.14 -2.75 9.49
C LEU A 100 23.82 -3.26 10.06
N ARG A 101 22.72 -2.56 9.77
CA ARG A 101 21.37 -2.89 10.23
C ARG A 101 20.60 -3.59 9.13
N ILE A 102 20.03 -4.75 9.43
CA ILE A 102 19.16 -5.45 8.49
C ILE A 102 17.70 -5.17 8.85
N MET A 103 16.89 -4.77 7.86
CA MET A 103 15.50 -4.43 8.08
C MET A 103 14.61 -4.91 6.93
N TRP A 104 13.46 -5.50 7.26
CA TRP A 104 12.39 -5.73 6.31
C TRP A 104 11.68 -4.41 6.01
N ARG A 105 11.67 -4.00 4.73
CA ARG A 105 11.07 -2.73 4.27
C ARG A 105 9.79 -2.95 3.46
N GLY A 106 9.07 -4.04 3.71
CA GLY A 106 7.82 -4.31 3.03
C GLY A 106 7.94 -5.18 1.77
N PRO A 107 6.81 -5.42 1.08
CA PRO A 107 6.73 -6.36 -0.03
C PRO A 107 7.54 -5.93 -1.27
N ASN A 108 7.71 -4.61 -1.47
CA ASN A 108 8.44 -4.06 -2.61
C ASN A 108 9.95 -3.96 -2.34
N ALA A 109 10.36 -3.36 -1.22
CA ALA A 109 11.77 -3.17 -0.89
C ALA A 109 12.43 -4.42 -0.26
N ARG A 110 11.63 -5.36 0.25
CA ARG A 110 12.04 -6.64 0.85
C ARG A 110 13.11 -6.46 1.94
N TRP A 111 13.93 -7.48 2.21
CA TRP A 111 15.04 -7.35 3.15
C TRP A 111 16.09 -6.41 2.58
N SER A 112 16.48 -5.41 3.38
CA SER A 112 17.46 -4.40 3.02
C SER A 112 18.54 -4.28 4.10
N VAL A 113 19.77 -4.07 3.66
CA VAL A 113 20.93 -3.76 4.49
C VAL A 113 21.10 -2.25 4.53
N LEU A 114 21.12 -1.70 5.74
CA LEU A 114 21.27 -0.29 6.03
C LEU A 114 22.57 -0.04 6.78
N ASP A 115 23.17 1.12 6.56
CA ASP A 115 24.26 1.61 7.40
C ASP A 115 23.74 2.03 8.80
N ALA A 116 24.64 2.27 9.76
CA ALA A 116 24.33 2.80 11.08
C ALA A 116 23.55 4.11 11.03
N ALA A 117 23.77 4.93 9.99
CA ALA A 117 23.04 6.16 9.69
C ALA A 117 21.65 5.95 9.06
N GLY A 118 21.26 4.71 8.74
CA GLY A 118 19.97 4.38 8.13
C GLY A 118 19.90 4.54 6.62
N GLN A 119 21.04 4.74 5.95
CA GLN A 119 21.11 4.77 4.49
C GLN A 119 21.08 3.35 3.93
N VAL A 120 20.23 3.10 2.92
CA VAL A 120 20.13 1.79 2.27
C VAL A 120 21.39 1.56 1.43
N LEU A 121 22.19 0.57 1.80
CA LEU A 121 23.34 0.13 1.01
C LEU A 121 22.88 -0.85 -0.07
N GLN A 122 21.96 -1.74 0.28
CA GLN A 122 21.39 -2.69 -0.66
C GLN A 122 19.99 -3.14 -0.24
N SER A 123 19.11 -3.34 -1.22
CA SER A 123 17.72 -3.76 -1.02
C SER A 123 17.31 -4.87 -2.00
N GLY A 124 16.21 -5.56 -1.72
CA GLY A 124 15.61 -6.55 -2.61
C GLY A 124 15.89 -8.02 -2.25
N PHE A 125 16.49 -8.29 -1.10
CA PHE A 125 16.77 -9.67 -0.66
C PHE A 125 15.47 -10.41 -0.34
N ALA A 126 15.29 -11.58 -0.96
CA ALA A 126 14.12 -12.42 -0.72
C ALA A 126 14.15 -13.08 0.66
N LYS A 127 15.35 -13.42 1.16
CA LYS A 127 15.56 -14.04 2.46
C LYS A 127 16.48 -13.19 3.33
N LYS A 128 16.25 -13.24 4.65
CA LYS A 128 17.07 -12.57 5.66
C LYS A 128 18.53 -13.05 5.62
N GLU A 129 18.75 -14.33 5.39
CA GLU A 129 20.08 -14.97 5.34
C GLU A 129 20.96 -14.41 4.20
N ASP A 130 20.37 -14.10 3.05
CA ASP A 130 21.09 -13.54 1.91
C ASP A 130 21.58 -12.10 2.21
N ALA A 131 20.78 -11.34 2.96
CA ALA A 131 21.17 -10.01 3.44
C ALA A 131 22.28 -10.08 4.50
N LEU A 132 22.23 -11.07 5.40
CA LEU A 132 23.28 -11.34 6.38
C LEU A 132 24.60 -11.74 5.70
N ALA A 133 24.56 -12.64 4.72
CA ALA A 133 25.76 -13.07 3.98
C ALA A 133 26.49 -11.90 3.31
N GLN A 134 25.75 -10.87 2.86
CA GLN A 134 26.37 -9.68 2.29
C GLN A 134 27.11 -8.83 3.34
N THR A 135 26.56 -8.70 4.55
CA THR A 135 27.24 -7.97 5.65
C THR A 135 28.54 -8.65 6.11
N ILE A 136 28.69 -9.95 5.86
CA ILE A 136 29.91 -10.71 6.16
C ILE A 136 30.97 -10.52 5.07
N ASN A 137 30.56 -10.45 3.80
CA ASN A 137 31.49 -10.30 2.66
C ASN A 137 31.96 -8.86 2.41
N ALA A 138 31.36 -7.86 3.08
CA ALA A 138 31.72 -6.45 2.95
C ALA A 138 32.70 -5.96 4.04
N ALA A 139 33.13 -6.84 4.95
CA ALA A 139 34.20 -6.63 5.92
C ALA A 139 35.55 -7.08 5.35
#